data_AF-A0A2V5RQ59-F1
#
_entry.id   AF-A0A2V5RQ59-F1
#
_cell.length_a   1.000
_cell.length_b   1.000
_cell.length_c   1.000
_cell.angle_alpha   90.00
_cell.angle_beta   90.00
_cell.angle_gamma   90.00
#
_symmetry.space_group_name_H-M   'P 1'
#
loop_
_entity.id
_entity.type
_entity.pdbx_description
1 polymer ?
#
loop_
_entity_poly.entity_id
_entity_poly.type
_entity_poly.pdbx_seq_one_letter_code
_entity_poly.pdbx_strand_id
1 'polypeptide(L)'
;EFMDVWYPVQVKQRDKVGRPDIDAFEAVMMREDRKLGYFVGFDFSGDALFEIDRFRRKEDREIKPLTVREILDEEIAKKLT
;
A
#
# COMPACT_ATOMS: atom_id res chain seq x y z
N GLU A 1 2.04 -23.21 -12.22
CA GLU A 1 1.48 -22.17 -13.10
C GLU A 1 2.23 -20.87 -12.82
N PHE A 2 3.15 -20.46 -13.69
CA PHE A 2 4.17 -19.43 -13.41
C PHE A 2 3.70 -18.00 -13.75
N MET A 3 2.38 -17.77 -13.78
CA MET A 3 1.78 -16.56 -14.40
C MET A 3 0.83 -15.75 -13.51
N ASP A 4 0.55 -16.18 -12.28
CA ASP A 4 -0.36 -15.42 -11.38
C ASP A 4 0.40 -14.66 -10.29
N VAL A 5 1.48 -13.98 -10.66
CA VAL A 5 2.19 -13.06 -9.76
C VAL A 5 1.89 -11.64 -10.20
N TRP A 6 0.93 -11.03 -9.54
CA TRP A 6 0.63 -9.60 -9.65
C TRP A 6 0.47 -8.98 -8.28
N TYR A 7 0.66 -7.67 -8.21
CA TYR A 7 0.58 -6.90 -6.97
C TYR A 7 -0.63 -5.97 -7.05
N PRO A 8 -1.60 -6.07 -6.13
CA PRO A 8 -2.67 -5.09 -6.03
C PRO A 8 -2.10 -3.70 -5.78
N VAL A 9 -2.64 -2.71 -6.48
CA VAL A 9 -2.29 -1.31 -6.29
C VAL A 9 -3.57 -0.51 -6.10
N GLN A 10 -3.65 0.25 -5.00
CA GLN A 10 -4.72 1.21 -4.78
C GLN A 10 -4.12 2.61 -4.68
N VAL A 11 -4.72 3.58 -5.38
CA VAL A 11 -4.32 4.99 -5.31
C VAL A 11 -5.49 5.81 -4.78
N LYS A 12 -5.24 6.74 -3.85
CA LYS A 12 -6.24 7.69 -3.35
C LYS A 12 -5.68 9.12 -3.34
N GLN A 13 -6.37 10.02 -4.03
CA GLN A 13 -6.09 11.45 -4.01
C GLN A 13 -7.00 12.13 -2.96
N ARG A 14 -6.50 12.23 -1.72
CA ARG A 14 -7.12 12.93 -0.59
C ARG A 14 -6.02 13.31 0.40
N ASP A 15 -6.32 14.19 1.36
CA ASP A 15 -5.35 14.64 2.36
C ASP A 15 -4.66 13.46 3.07
N LYS A 16 -5.44 12.61 3.76
CA LYS A 16 -4.93 11.38 4.38
C LYS A 16 -5.77 10.16 4.04
N VAL A 17 -5.11 9.04 3.76
CA VAL A 17 -5.74 7.71 3.70
C VAL A 17 -6.11 7.29 5.13
N GLY A 18 -7.34 6.80 5.31
CA GLY A 18 -7.84 6.36 6.61
C GLY A 18 -7.87 4.84 6.74
N ARG A 19 -8.03 4.36 7.97
CA ARG A 19 -8.19 2.93 8.28
C ARG A 19 -9.25 2.22 7.41
N PRO A 20 -10.44 2.79 7.15
CA PRO A 20 -11.43 2.12 6.29
C PRO A 20 -10.95 1.83 4.87
N ASP A 21 -10.05 2.67 4.32
CA ASP A 21 -9.46 2.42 3.01
C ASP A 21 -8.49 1.23 3.05
N ILE A 22 -7.74 1.10 4.16
CA ILE A 22 -6.82 -0.02 4.38
C ILE A 22 -7.59 -1.32 4.61
N ASP A 23 -8.60 -1.31 5.48
CA ASP A 23 -9.46 -2.49 5.75
C ASP A 23 -10.06 -3.05 4.45
N ALA A 24 -10.53 -2.17 3.56
CA ALA A 24 -11.07 -2.55 2.27
C ALA A 24 -10.00 -3.18 1.35
N PHE A 25 -8.77 -2.67 1.39
CA PHE A 25 -7.66 -3.18 0.59
C PHE A 25 -7.15 -4.53 1.12
N GLU A 26 -7.08 -4.72 2.44
CA GLU A 26 -6.79 -6.00 3.07
C GLU A 26 -7.77 -7.09 2.65
N ALA A 27 -9.06 -6.76 2.59
CA ALA A 27 -10.07 -7.70 2.12
C ALA A 27 -9.81 -8.16 0.67
N VAL A 28 -9.33 -7.28 -0.21
CA VAL A 28 -8.91 -7.65 -1.57
C VAL A 28 -7.68 -8.54 -1.54
N MET A 29 -6.64 -8.13 -0.80
CA MET A 29 -5.40 -8.90 -0.63
C MET A 29 -5.70 -10.34 -0.18
N MET A 30 -6.54 -10.52 0.82
CA MET A 30 -6.94 -11.83 1.35
C MET A 30 -7.73 -12.66 0.33
N ARG A 31 -8.74 -12.05 -0.32
CA ARG A 31 -9.59 -12.76 -1.30
C ARG A 31 -8.81 -13.26 -2.50
N GLU A 32 -7.85 -12.46 -2.95
CA GLU A 32 -7.02 -12.75 -4.12
C GLU A 32 -5.75 -13.53 -3.77
N ASP A 33 -5.57 -13.93 -2.52
CA ASP A 33 -4.37 -14.61 -2.00
C ASP A 33 -3.03 -13.90 -2.32
N ARG A 34 -3.02 -12.56 -2.25
CA ARG A 34 -1.83 -11.75 -2.53
C ARG A 34 -0.97 -11.54 -1.30
N LYS A 35 0.35 -11.74 -1.46
CA LYS A 35 1.37 -11.58 -0.42
C LYS A 35 1.93 -10.17 -0.31
N LEU A 36 1.88 -9.40 -1.39
CA LEU A 36 2.37 -8.02 -1.44
C LEU A 36 1.39 -7.13 -2.21
N GLY A 37 1.07 -5.97 -1.67
CA GLY A 37 0.28 -4.93 -2.31
C GLY A 37 0.82 -3.54 -2.02
N TYR A 38 0.46 -2.57 -2.84
CA TYR A 38 0.90 -1.18 -2.74
C TYR A 38 -0.30 -0.27 -2.54
N PHE A 39 -0.19 0.63 -1.58
CA PHE A 39 -1.20 1.67 -1.36
C PHE A 39 -0.55 3.03 -1.52
N VAL A 40 -1.00 3.81 -2.50
CA VAL A 40 -0.47 5.15 -2.78
C VAL A 40 -1.44 6.21 -2.28
N GLY A 41 -0.95 7.12 -1.44
CA GLY A 41 -1.70 8.25 -0.89
C GLY A 41 -0.87 9.54 -0.88
N PHE A 42 -1.47 10.66 -0.52
CA PHE A 42 -0.71 11.89 -0.25
C PHE A 42 -0.11 11.87 1.17
N ASP A 43 -0.84 11.29 2.12
CA ASP A 43 -0.41 10.98 3.48
C ASP A 43 -1.30 9.87 4.06
N PHE A 44 -0.95 9.33 5.23
CA PHE A 44 -1.67 8.27 5.95
C PHE A 44 -2.01 8.72 7.36
N SER A 45 -3.21 8.37 7.85
CA SER A 45 -3.51 8.56 9.27
C SER A 45 -2.72 7.56 10.13
N GLY A 46 -2.51 7.90 11.41
CA GLY A 46 -1.85 7.00 12.36
C GLY A 46 -2.59 5.66 12.48
N ASP A 47 -3.93 5.68 12.48
CA ASP A 47 -4.75 4.47 12.51
C ASP A 47 -4.57 3.61 11.25
N ALA A 48 -4.40 4.22 10.07
CA ALA A 48 -4.14 3.50 8.83
C ALA A 48 -2.78 2.78 8.89
N LEU A 49 -1.73 3.46 9.36
CA LEU A 49 -0.40 2.88 9.52
C LEU A 49 -0.39 1.76 10.58
N PHE A 50 -1.12 1.93 11.68
CA PHE A 50 -1.28 0.91 12.70
C PHE A 50 -1.97 -0.35 12.14
N GLU A 51 -3.01 -0.18 11.33
CA GLU A 51 -3.72 -1.31 10.72
C GLU A 51 -2.82 -2.05 9.70
N ILE A 52 -2.06 -1.33 8.87
CA ILE A 52 -1.06 -1.94 7.95
C ILE A 52 -0.09 -2.84 8.72
N ASP A 53 0.47 -2.36 9.84
CA ASP A 53 1.39 -3.14 10.67
C ASP A 53 0.71 -4.33 11.37
N ARG A 54 -0.53 -4.15 11.83
CA ARG A 54 -1.35 -5.24 12.38
C ARG A 54 -1.60 -6.34 11.35
N PHE A 55 -1.97 -5.97 10.12
CA PHE A 55 -2.23 -6.90 9.03
C PHE A 55 -0.99 -7.72 8.68
N ARG A 56 0.17 -7.07 8.58
CA ARG A 56 1.45 -7.76 8.36
C ARG A 56 1.71 -8.84 9.40
N ARG A 57 1.56 -8.52 10.69
CA ARG A 57 1.82 -9.45 11.80
C ARG A 57 0.81 -10.59 11.87
N LYS A 58 -0.45 -10.34 11.50
CA LYS A 58 -1.55 -11.29 11.64
C LYS A 58 -1.68 -12.24 10.45
N GLU A 59 -1.50 -11.72 9.23
CA GLU A 59 -1.82 -12.44 8.00
C GLU A 59 -0.58 -12.85 7.18
N ASP A 60 0.62 -12.44 7.59
CA ASP A 60 1.87 -12.66 6.84
C ASP A 60 1.75 -12.16 5.39
N ARG A 61 1.25 -10.94 5.25
CA ARG A 61 1.02 -10.22 3.98
C ARG A 61 1.47 -8.77 4.14
N GLU A 62 2.15 -8.23 3.14
CA GLU A 62 2.70 -6.89 3.20
C GLU A 62 1.87 -5.90 2.38
N ILE A 63 1.49 -4.78 3.00
CA ILE A 63 1.01 -3.58 2.30
C ILE A 63 2.13 -2.55 2.40
N LYS A 64 2.64 -2.10 1.25
CA LYS A 64 3.60 -0.99 1.18
C LYS A 64 2.85 0.33 1.02
N PRO A 65 2.73 1.14 2.09
CA PRO A 65 2.25 2.51 1.94
C PRO A 65 3.32 3.33 1.23
N LEU A 66 2.93 4.05 0.18
CA LEU A 66 3.78 5.00 -0.52
C LEU A 66 3.06 6.35 -0.56
N THR A 67 3.76 7.40 -0.17
CA THR A 67 3.30 8.76 -0.40
C THR A 67 3.69 9.21 -1.80
N VAL A 68 2.87 10.09 -2.40
CA VAL A 68 3.23 10.76 -3.65
C VAL A 68 4.58 11.48 -3.53
N ARG A 69 4.89 12.02 -2.35
CA ARG A 69 6.17 12.69 -2.09
C ARG A 69 7.35 11.72 -2.24
N GLU A 70 7.29 10.55 -1.61
CA GLU A 70 8.37 9.54 -1.72
C GLU A 70 8.60 9.12 -3.17
N ILE A 71 7.52 8.93 -3.93
CA ILE A 71 7.61 8.59 -5.37
C ILE A 71 8.27 9.72 -6.16
N LEU A 72 7.86 10.97 -5.93
CA LEU A 72 8.44 12.13 -6.62
C LEU A 72 9.92 12.33 -6.28
N ASP A 73 10.28 12.17 -5.00
CA ASP A 73 11.66 12.31 -4.54
C ASP A 73 12.57 11.25 -5.22
N GLU A 74 12.09 10.00 -5.35
CA GLU A 74 12.80 8.93 -6.06
C GLU A 74 12.97 9.24 -7.57
N GLU A 75 11.89 9.67 -8.23
CA GLU A 75 11.93 9.97 -9.68
C GLU A 75 12.77 11.20 -10.02
N ILE A 76 12.84 12.19 -9.11
CA ILE A 76 13.73 13.34 -9.25
C ILE A 76 15.19 12.89 -9.08
N ALA A 77 15.49 12.07 -8.07
CA ALA A 77 16.84 11.56 -7.85
C ALA A 77 17.38 10.77 -9.07
N LYS A 78 16.53 9.92 -9.69
CA LYS A 78 16.88 9.18 -10.91
C LYS A 78 17.22 10.08 -12.11
N LYS A 79 16.61 11.26 -12.21
CA LYS A 79 16.89 12.21 -13.30
C LYS A 79 18.18 13.01 -13.11
N LEU A 80 18.69 13.06 -11.88
CA LEU A 80 19.91 13.80 -11.51
C LEU A 80 21.17 12.91 -11.52
N THR A 81 21.02 11.62 -11.79
CA THR A 81 22.09 10.63 -11.91
C THR A 81 22.33 10.31 -13.38
#